data_AF-A0A3B8U7H9-F1
#
_entry.id   AF-A0A3B8U7H9-F1
#
_cell.length_a   1.000
_cell.length_b   1.000
_cell.length_c   1.000
_cell.angle_alpha   90.00
_cell.angle_beta   90.00
_cell.angle_gamma   90.00
#
_symmetry.space_group_name_H-M   'P 1'
#
loop_
_entity.id
_entity.type
_entity.pdbx_description
1 polymer ?
#
loop_
_entity_poly.entity_id
_entity_poly.type
_entity_poly.pdbx_seq_one_letter_code
_entity_poly.pdbx_strand_id
1 'polypeptide(L)'
;MSTKQNEQAPSQEDKAILYLTCGYSNLISNNYQDAIDDYQKASKLLSNSNDPGINFLISFGSLVACDHLHLPQLAQSHVNNIRNLINNNFQDKEESQEYTSQNYQAIIDSLTSLAQTSVSEETKNLLTSFISEIFPSEPSSLTSFVVKQGLPCSLHNTIPCKSKSGLSFWKKAENLAKRIARTWDKIYKIYKQMREVEDDLKSRFEKEEK
;
A
#
# COMPACT_ATOMS: atom_id res chain seq x y z
N MET A 1 11.04 35.13 -26.14
CA MET A 1 10.68 33.78 -26.60
C MET A 1 9.83 33.13 -25.52
N SER A 2 8.51 33.12 -25.67
CA SER A 2 7.61 32.52 -24.70
C SER A 2 7.64 31.00 -24.85
N THR A 3 8.16 30.32 -23.83
CA THR A 3 8.05 28.87 -23.65
C THR A 3 6.58 28.50 -23.50
N LYS A 4 5.99 27.90 -24.54
CA LYS A 4 4.77 27.12 -24.39
C LYS A 4 5.13 25.90 -23.54
N GLN A 5 4.90 25.98 -22.23
CA GLN A 5 4.85 24.80 -21.39
C GLN A 5 3.73 23.92 -21.95
N ASN A 6 4.11 22.77 -22.50
CA ASN A 6 3.18 21.75 -22.93
C ASN A 6 2.61 21.15 -21.64
N GLU A 7 1.52 21.70 -21.12
CA GLU A 7 0.72 21.07 -20.05
C GLU A 7 0.12 19.79 -20.63
N GLN A 8 0.86 18.69 -20.55
CA GLN A 8 0.28 17.37 -20.73
C GLN A 8 -0.73 17.17 -19.60
N ALA A 9 -2.00 17.01 -19.97
CA ALA A 9 -3.04 16.69 -18.99
C ALA A 9 -2.62 15.46 -18.17
N PRO A 10 -2.80 15.48 -16.83
CA PRO A 10 -2.36 14.39 -15.97
C PRO A 10 -3.01 13.08 -16.42
N SER A 11 -2.20 12.02 -16.47
CA SER A 11 -2.67 10.70 -16.89
C SER A 11 -3.73 10.17 -15.92
N GLN A 12 -4.49 9.14 -16.33
CA GLN A 12 -5.43 8.49 -15.42
C GLN A 12 -4.71 7.89 -14.19
N GLU A 13 -3.47 7.44 -14.37
CA GLU A 13 -2.62 6.95 -13.29
C GLU A 13 -2.25 8.07 -12.31
N ASP A 14 -1.83 9.23 -12.81
CA ASP A 14 -1.51 10.39 -11.95
C ASP A 14 -2.74 10.84 -11.15
N LYS A 15 -3.92 10.87 -11.78
CA LYS A 15 -5.17 11.19 -11.10
C LYS A 15 -5.53 10.14 -10.04
N ALA A 16 -5.29 8.86 -10.31
CA ALA A 16 -5.53 7.82 -9.34
C ALA A 16 -4.56 7.88 -8.15
N ILE A 17 -3.29 8.18 -8.40
CA ILE A 17 -2.28 8.38 -7.34
C ILE A 17 -2.62 9.62 -6.51
N LEU A 18 -3.14 10.68 -7.15
CA LEU A 18 -3.67 11.85 -6.44
C LEU A 18 -4.79 11.45 -5.48
N TYR A 19 -5.83 10.75 -5.96
CA TYR A 19 -6.91 10.28 -5.08
C TYR A 19 -6.42 9.31 -4.01
N LEU A 20 -5.47 8.45 -4.31
CA LEU A 20 -4.83 7.59 -3.31
C LEU A 20 -4.17 8.41 -2.20
N THR A 21 -3.45 9.47 -2.57
CA THR A 21 -2.81 10.41 -1.64
C THR A 21 -3.83 11.15 -0.79
N CYS A 22 -4.93 11.62 -1.39
CA CYS A 22 -6.04 12.23 -0.67
C CYS A 22 -6.68 11.25 0.31
N GLY A 23 -6.91 10.00 -0.10
CA GLY A 23 -7.43 8.96 0.78
C GLY A 23 -6.54 8.72 2.00
N TYR A 24 -5.22 8.66 1.81
CA TYR A 24 -4.27 8.56 2.92
C TYR A 24 -4.31 9.78 3.85
N SER A 25 -4.38 10.99 3.29
CA SER A 25 -4.47 12.22 4.09
C SER A 25 -5.77 12.27 4.92
N ASN A 26 -6.88 11.84 4.33
CA ASN A 26 -8.17 11.74 5.00
C ASN A 26 -8.15 10.69 6.11
N LEU A 27 -7.50 9.53 5.91
CA LEU A 27 -7.30 8.55 6.99
C LEU A 27 -6.55 9.15 8.19
N ILE A 28 -5.44 9.86 7.93
CA ILE A 28 -4.64 10.49 8.99
C ILE A 28 -5.44 11.59 9.71
N SER A 29 -6.32 12.28 8.97
CA SER A 29 -7.20 13.33 9.51
C SER A 29 -8.49 12.79 10.14
N ASN A 30 -8.65 11.46 10.23
CA ASN A 30 -9.84 10.77 10.73
C ASN A 30 -11.14 11.04 9.94
N ASN A 31 -11.02 11.48 8.68
CA ASN A 31 -12.13 11.67 7.75
C ASN A 31 -12.39 10.36 6.98
N TYR A 32 -12.83 9.32 7.68
CA TYR A 32 -12.84 7.96 7.14
C TYR A 32 -13.79 7.76 5.94
N GLN A 33 -14.93 8.45 5.91
CA GLN A 33 -15.84 8.35 4.76
C GLN A 33 -15.23 8.98 3.51
N ASP A 34 -14.62 10.15 3.64
CA ASP A 34 -13.92 10.82 2.53
C ASP A 34 -12.73 9.99 2.05
N ALA A 35 -12.03 9.31 2.96
CA ALA A 35 -10.98 8.37 2.61
C ALA A 35 -11.50 7.22 1.72
N ILE A 36 -12.62 6.61 2.09
CA ILE A 36 -13.27 5.57 1.27
C ILE A 36 -13.66 6.11 -0.10
N ASP A 37 -14.27 7.30 -0.15
CA ASP A 37 -14.71 7.90 -1.40
C ASP A 37 -13.53 8.17 -2.35
N ASP A 38 -12.40 8.65 -1.83
CA ASP A 38 -11.19 8.86 -2.60
C ASP A 38 -10.55 7.54 -3.06
N TYR A 39 -10.50 6.52 -2.22
CA TYR A 39 -10.06 5.19 -2.62
C TYR A 39 -10.95 4.57 -3.71
N GLN A 40 -12.27 4.80 -3.66
CA GLN A 40 -13.17 4.36 -4.73
C GLN A 40 -12.92 5.13 -6.04
N LYS A 41 -12.67 6.44 -5.98
CA LYS A 41 -12.31 7.23 -7.18
C LYS A 41 -10.99 6.74 -7.78
N ALA A 42 -9.98 6.49 -6.94
CA ALA A 42 -8.71 5.92 -7.37
C ALA A 42 -8.91 4.56 -8.07
N SER A 43 -9.70 3.67 -7.47
CA SER A 43 -10.00 2.35 -8.02
C SER A 43 -10.73 2.43 -9.37
N LYS A 44 -11.72 3.32 -9.52
CA LYS A 44 -12.46 3.51 -10.78
C LYS A 44 -11.57 3.98 -11.93
N LEU A 45 -10.61 4.85 -11.64
CA LEU A 45 -9.65 5.35 -12.64
C LEU A 45 -8.65 4.27 -13.07
N LEU A 46 -8.45 3.25 -12.24
CA LEU A 46 -7.50 2.16 -12.45
C LEU A 46 -8.17 0.86 -12.85
N SER A 47 -9.45 0.86 -13.23
CA SER A 47 -10.14 -0.36 -13.68
C SER A 47 -9.44 -1.06 -14.86
N ASN A 48 -8.60 -0.32 -15.59
CA ASN A 48 -7.79 -0.83 -16.70
C ASN A 48 -6.29 -0.96 -16.34
N SER A 49 -5.88 -0.43 -15.18
CA SER A 49 -4.53 -0.46 -14.66
C SER A 49 -4.41 -1.61 -13.66
N ASN A 50 -3.79 -2.70 -14.10
CA ASN A 50 -3.48 -3.84 -13.25
C ASN A 50 -2.25 -3.56 -12.36
N ASP A 51 -2.10 -2.35 -11.79
CA ASP A 51 -1.08 -2.11 -10.77
C ASP A 51 -1.54 -2.67 -9.42
N PRO A 52 -0.99 -3.82 -8.99
CA PRO A 52 -1.36 -4.47 -7.76
C PRO A 52 -0.80 -3.74 -6.53
N GLY A 53 0.24 -2.91 -6.69
CA GLY A 53 0.74 -2.04 -5.64
C GLY A 53 -0.32 -1.00 -5.28
N ILE A 54 -0.88 -0.31 -6.29
CA ILE A 54 -1.97 0.64 -6.04
C ILE A 54 -3.20 -0.07 -5.46
N ASN A 55 -3.62 -1.20 -6.05
CA ASN A 55 -4.79 -1.93 -5.55
C ASN A 55 -4.60 -2.45 -4.11
N PHE A 56 -3.37 -2.81 -3.73
CA PHE A 56 -3.02 -3.16 -2.36
C PHE A 56 -3.20 -1.94 -1.44
N LEU A 57 -2.62 -0.79 -1.79
CA LEU A 57 -2.70 0.42 -0.98
C LEU A 57 -4.14 0.92 -0.81
N ILE A 58 -4.95 0.86 -1.88
CA ILE A 58 -6.40 1.13 -1.83
C ILE A 58 -7.08 0.18 -0.85
N SER A 59 -6.89 -1.13 -1.00
CA SER A 59 -7.56 -2.11 -0.15
C SER A 59 -7.11 -2.03 1.30
N PHE A 60 -5.83 -1.76 1.54
CA PHE A 60 -5.25 -1.58 2.87
C PHE A 60 -5.85 -0.36 3.56
N GLY A 61 -5.84 0.81 2.89
CA GLY A 61 -6.41 2.03 3.44
C GLY A 61 -7.92 1.94 3.66
N SER A 62 -8.67 1.38 2.70
CA SER A 62 -10.11 1.17 2.86
C SER A 62 -10.44 0.21 3.99
N LEU A 63 -9.62 -0.82 4.24
CA LEU A 63 -9.81 -1.72 5.37
C LEU A 63 -9.70 -0.98 6.71
N VAL A 64 -8.71 -0.09 6.86
CA VAL A 64 -8.57 0.77 8.04
C VAL A 64 -9.79 1.68 8.20
N ALA A 65 -10.24 2.35 7.13
CA ALA A 65 -11.43 3.21 7.19
C ALA A 65 -12.71 2.43 7.56
N CYS A 66 -12.91 1.25 6.97
CA CYS A 66 -14.08 0.41 7.24
C CYS A 66 -14.11 -0.09 8.68
N ASP A 67 -12.94 -0.34 9.29
CA ASP A 67 -12.81 -0.73 10.68
C ASP A 67 -13.31 0.38 11.62
N HIS A 68 -12.91 1.64 11.35
CA HIS A 68 -13.38 2.83 12.06
C HIS A 68 -14.87 3.11 11.89
N LEU A 69 -15.40 2.88 10.69
CA LEU A 69 -16.83 3.08 10.39
C LEU A 69 -17.71 1.89 10.77
N HIS A 70 -17.13 0.82 11.31
CA HIS A 70 -17.82 -0.43 11.66
C HIS A 70 -18.61 -1.02 10.48
N LEU A 71 -17.96 -1.14 9.32
CA LEU A 71 -18.50 -1.67 8.07
C LEU A 71 -17.94 -3.07 7.75
N PRO A 72 -18.33 -4.13 8.50
CA PRO A 72 -17.66 -5.43 8.46
C PRO A 72 -17.74 -6.14 7.10
N GLN A 73 -18.83 -5.95 6.35
CA GLN A 73 -18.99 -6.56 5.02
C GLN A 73 -18.00 -5.97 4.01
N LEU A 74 -17.81 -4.65 4.05
CA LEU A 74 -16.84 -3.96 3.19
C LEU A 74 -15.40 -4.27 3.63
N ALA A 75 -15.14 -4.28 4.94
CA ALA A 75 -13.85 -4.71 5.50
C ALA A 75 -13.48 -6.12 5.01
N GLN A 76 -14.41 -7.08 5.08
CA GLN A 76 -14.18 -8.45 4.63
C GLN A 76 -13.88 -8.53 3.12
N SER A 77 -14.53 -7.70 2.30
CA SER A 77 -14.23 -7.60 0.87
C SER A 77 -12.78 -7.15 0.65
N HIS A 78 -12.32 -6.13 1.38
CA HIS A 78 -10.94 -5.64 1.28
C HIS A 78 -9.91 -6.66 1.79
N VAL A 79 -10.21 -7.41 2.85
CA VAL A 79 -9.38 -8.53 3.32
C VAL A 79 -9.19 -9.57 2.21
N ASN A 80 -10.28 -9.95 1.53
CA ASN A 80 -10.23 -10.91 0.44
C ASN A 80 -9.43 -10.37 -0.76
N ASN A 81 -9.57 -9.07 -1.06
CA ASN A 81 -8.80 -8.42 -2.12
C ASN A 81 -7.31 -8.43 -1.81
N ILE A 82 -6.90 -8.10 -0.59
CA ILE A 82 -5.48 -8.14 -0.18
C ILE A 82 -4.93 -9.56 -0.31
N ARG A 83 -5.63 -10.57 0.21
CA ARG A 83 -5.21 -11.97 0.08
C ARG A 83 -5.09 -12.39 -1.38
N ASN A 84 -6.04 -12.01 -2.23
CA ASN A 84 -6.00 -12.29 -3.66
C ASN A 84 -4.80 -11.61 -4.33
N LEU A 85 -4.49 -10.36 -3.96
CA LEU A 85 -3.31 -9.66 -4.47
C LEU A 85 -2.02 -10.38 -4.06
N ILE A 86 -1.88 -10.78 -2.79
CA ILE A 86 -0.69 -11.52 -2.35
C ILE A 86 -0.57 -12.85 -3.11
N ASN A 87 -1.70 -13.56 -3.30
CA ASN A 87 -1.71 -14.88 -3.94
C ASN A 87 -1.55 -14.86 -5.46
N ASN A 88 -1.99 -13.81 -6.16
CA ASN A 88 -2.15 -13.83 -7.62
C ASN A 88 -1.09 -13.02 -8.38
N ASN A 89 -0.23 -12.24 -7.71
CA ASN A 89 0.69 -11.35 -8.41
C ASN A 89 1.97 -12.04 -8.92
N PHE A 90 1.82 -12.82 -10.01
CA PHE A 90 2.92 -13.24 -10.91
C PHE A 90 2.54 -13.27 -12.39
N GLN A 91 3.32 -12.56 -13.21
CA GLN A 91 4.25 -13.14 -14.21
C GLN A 91 5.12 -12.02 -14.85
N ASP A 92 6.38 -12.38 -15.10
CA ASP A 92 7.28 -11.91 -16.18
C ASP A 92 7.55 -10.41 -16.34
N LYS A 93 8.41 -9.90 -15.46
CA LYS A 93 9.66 -9.21 -15.84
C LYS A 93 10.47 -9.03 -14.57
N GLU A 94 11.69 -9.55 -14.56
CA GLU A 94 12.71 -9.04 -13.64
C GLU A 94 12.92 -7.56 -13.99
N GLU A 95 12.15 -6.68 -13.34
CA GLU A 95 12.46 -5.26 -13.38
C GLU A 95 13.62 -5.04 -12.41
N SER A 96 14.78 -4.85 -13.02
CA SER A 96 16.09 -4.62 -12.40
C SER A 96 16.22 -3.24 -11.77
N GLN A 97 15.15 -2.67 -11.21
CA GLN A 97 15.29 -1.50 -10.36
C GLN A 97 15.65 -1.94 -8.95
N GLU A 98 16.93 -1.76 -8.63
CA GLU A 98 17.48 -1.88 -7.29
C GLU A 98 16.88 -0.75 -6.43
N TYR A 99 15.90 -1.07 -5.58
CA TYR A 99 15.40 -0.13 -4.60
C TYR A 99 16.34 -0.12 -3.40
N THR A 100 16.73 1.07 -2.96
CA THR A 100 17.54 1.23 -1.75
C THR A 100 16.78 0.74 -0.53
N SER A 101 17.46 0.01 0.37
CA SER A 101 16.91 -0.53 1.63
C SER A 101 16.18 0.52 2.49
N GLN A 102 16.61 1.78 2.42
CA GLN A 102 15.99 2.90 3.15
C GLN A 102 14.54 3.19 2.72
N ASN A 103 14.22 3.11 1.43
CA ASN A 103 12.86 3.31 0.94
C ASN A 103 11.94 2.17 1.37
N TYR A 104 12.48 0.95 1.46
CA TYR A 104 11.75 -0.23 1.88
C TYR A 104 11.32 -0.13 3.35
N GLN A 105 12.24 0.27 4.24
CA GLN A 105 11.92 0.45 5.66
C GLN A 105 10.90 1.57 5.88
N ALA A 106 11.02 2.70 5.17
CA ALA A 106 10.06 3.80 5.28
C ALA A 106 8.62 3.39 4.90
N ILE A 107 8.48 2.50 3.91
CA ILE A 107 7.17 1.94 3.52
C ILE A 107 6.63 1.03 4.63
N ILE A 108 7.46 0.13 5.17
CA ILE A 108 7.07 -0.76 6.27
C ILE A 108 6.61 0.07 7.46
N ASP A 109 7.38 1.08 7.86
CA ASP A 109 7.05 1.95 8.99
C ASP A 109 5.74 2.71 8.75
N SER A 110 5.53 3.21 7.52
CA SER A 110 4.29 3.92 7.15
C SER A 110 3.07 3.00 7.19
N LEU A 111 3.15 1.81 6.59
CA LEU A 111 2.06 0.83 6.60
C LEU A 111 1.78 0.32 8.01
N THR A 112 2.83 0.10 8.81
CA THR A 112 2.70 -0.33 10.20
C THR A 112 2.04 0.75 11.03
N SER A 113 2.49 2.00 10.91
CA SER A 113 1.86 3.14 11.59
C SER A 113 0.38 3.26 11.23
N LEU A 114 0.03 3.06 9.96
CA LEU A 114 -1.36 3.09 9.52
C LEU A 114 -2.17 1.89 10.04
N ALA A 115 -1.59 0.68 10.07
CA ALA A 115 -2.25 -0.48 10.66
C ALA A 115 -2.63 -0.21 12.13
N GLN A 116 -1.72 0.43 12.88
CA GLN A 116 -1.91 0.76 14.29
C GLN A 116 -3.02 1.79 14.54
N THR A 117 -3.46 2.55 13.52
CA THR A 117 -4.59 3.47 13.68
C THR A 117 -5.93 2.75 13.69
N SER A 118 -6.02 1.49 13.27
CA SER A 118 -7.27 0.71 13.29
C SER A 118 -7.88 0.64 14.70
N VAL A 119 -9.20 0.55 14.82
CA VAL A 119 -9.92 0.46 16.10
C VAL A 119 -9.80 -0.95 16.66
N SER A 120 -10.05 -1.96 15.83
CA SER A 120 -10.10 -3.34 16.29
C SER A 120 -8.72 -3.99 16.33
N GLU A 121 -8.47 -4.73 17.41
CA GLU A 121 -7.25 -5.49 17.58
C GLU A 121 -7.11 -6.60 16.51
N GLU A 122 -8.23 -7.13 16.02
CA GLU A 122 -8.26 -8.09 14.93
C GLU A 122 -7.73 -7.47 13.62
N THR A 123 -8.23 -6.28 13.23
CA THR A 123 -7.76 -5.59 12.03
C THR A 123 -6.29 -5.20 12.15
N LYS A 124 -5.83 -4.72 13.31
CA LYS A 124 -4.41 -4.41 13.56
C LYS A 124 -3.51 -5.61 13.32
N ASN A 125 -3.85 -6.74 13.93
CA ASN A 125 -3.07 -7.97 13.82
C ASN A 125 -3.07 -8.52 12.40
N LEU A 126 -4.21 -8.44 11.70
CA LEU A 126 -4.34 -8.87 10.32
C LEU A 126 -3.50 -8.00 9.36
N LEU A 127 -3.58 -6.68 9.48
CA LEU A 127 -2.80 -5.75 8.66
C LEU A 127 -1.28 -5.91 8.91
N THR A 128 -0.88 -6.07 10.18
CA THR A 128 0.52 -6.32 10.55
C THR A 128 1.03 -7.66 10.00
N SER A 129 0.17 -8.68 9.99
CA SER A 129 0.45 -9.96 9.33
C SER A 129 0.69 -9.78 7.83
N PHE A 130 -0.15 -9.02 7.13
CA PHE A 130 0.06 -8.76 5.69
C PHE A 130 1.37 -8.00 5.43
N ILE A 131 1.71 -7.03 6.27
CA ILE A 131 2.99 -6.30 6.14
C ILE A 131 4.16 -7.29 6.30
N SER A 132 4.14 -8.13 7.33
CA SER A 132 5.22 -9.10 7.58
C SER A 132 5.33 -10.15 6.47
N GLU A 133 4.22 -10.51 5.86
CA GLU A 133 4.14 -11.44 4.73
C GLU A 133 4.75 -10.85 3.45
N ILE A 134 4.45 -9.57 3.17
CA ILE A 134 4.92 -8.87 1.97
C ILE A 134 6.37 -8.38 2.15
N PHE A 135 6.74 -7.96 3.35
CA PHE A 135 8.01 -7.33 3.69
C PHE A 135 8.75 -8.12 4.77
N PRO A 136 9.26 -9.33 4.47
CA PRO A 136 10.02 -10.11 5.43
C PRO A 136 11.33 -9.40 5.81
N SER A 137 11.66 -9.41 7.10
CA SER A 137 12.83 -8.71 7.68
C SER A 137 14.19 -9.27 7.22
N GLU A 138 14.25 -10.47 6.65
CA GLU A 138 15.46 -11.04 6.04
C GLU A 138 15.13 -12.03 4.89
N PRO A 139 15.77 -11.90 3.70
CA PRO A 139 15.75 -12.97 2.70
C PRO A 139 16.64 -14.17 3.08
N SER A 140 17.62 -13.99 3.98
CA SER A 140 18.60 -15.00 4.43
C SER A 140 18.04 -16.09 5.35
N SER A 141 16.92 -15.85 6.03
CA SER A 141 16.28 -16.81 6.94
C SER A 141 15.38 -17.84 6.24
N LEU A 142 15.17 -17.74 4.93
CA LEU A 142 14.34 -18.69 4.18
C LEU A 142 14.92 -20.13 4.14
N THR A 143 16.23 -20.29 4.36
CA THR A 143 16.87 -21.61 4.50
C THR A 143 16.79 -22.16 5.93
N SER A 144 16.62 -21.31 6.96
CA SER A 144 16.56 -21.74 8.36
C SER A 144 15.13 -22.00 8.86
N PHE A 145 14.11 -21.40 8.23
CA PHE A 145 12.70 -21.57 8.62
C PHE A 145 12.12 -22.97 8.33
N VAL A 146 12.83 -23.82 7.58
CA VAL A 146 12.41 -25.20 7.28
C VAL A 146 12.63 -26.16 8.47
N VAL A 147 13.39 -25.80 9.51
CA VAL A 147 13.85 -26.81 10.50
C VAL A 147 13.40 -26.59 11.94
N LYS A 148 12.86 -25.44 12.33
CA LYS A 148 12.44 -25.26 13.74
C LYS A 148 11.17 -24.45 13.86
N GLN A 149 10.02 -25.11 13.82
CA GLN A 149 8.98 -24.97 14.86
C GLN A 149 8.13 -26.25 14.88
N GLY A 150 8.53 -27.18 15.75
CA GLY A 150 7.55 -28.08 16.37
C GLY A 150 6.83 -27.27 17.44
N LEU A 151 5.65 -26.75 17.10
CA LEU A 151 4.65 -26.32 18.07
C LEU A 151 3.44 -27.25 17.93
N PRO A 152 2.74 -27.55 19.04
CA PRO A 152 1.72 -28.59 19.08
C PRO A 152 0.51 -28.20 18.22
N CYS A 153 0.20 -29.09 17.28
CA CYS A 153 -1.00 -29.05 16.46
C CYS A 153 -2.24 -29.19 17.33
N SER A 154 -2.87 -28.08 17.68
CA SER A 154 -4.26 -28.07 18.14
C SER A 154 -4.95 -26.80 17.69
N LEU A 155 -5.12 -26.67 16.36
CA LEU A 155 -6.16 -25.88 15.68
C LEU A 155 -6.08 -26.24 14.19
N HIS A 156 -6.57 -27.43 13.85
CA HIS A 156 -6.78 -27.86 12.48
C HIS A 156 -8.00 -27.12 11.91
N ASN A 157 -7.83 -26.30 10.88
CA ASN A 157 -8.07 -26.77 9.52
C ASN A 157 -7.61 -25.77 8.43
N THR A 158 -6.99 -26.37 7.40
CA THR A 158 -6.63 -25.82 6.08
C THR A 158 -5.48 -24.82 5.95
N ILE A 159 -4.23 -25.21 6.23
CA ILE A 159 -3.11 -24.93 5.31
C ILE A 159 -2.16 -26.14 5.28
N PRO A 160 -2.00 -26.85 4.15
CA PRO A 160 -1.04 -27.95 4.04
C PRO A 160 0.38 -27.40 3.82
N CYS A 161 1.14 -27.25 4.91
CA CYS A 161 2.59 -27.04 4.85
C CYS A 161 3.28 -28.36 4.50
N LYS A 162 3.47 -28.63 3.19
CA LYS A 162 4.46 -29.55 2.60
C LYS A 162 4.37 -29.55 1.07
N SER A 163 4.90 -28.52 0.40
CA SER A 163 5.28 -28.65 -1.02
C SER A 163 6.24 -27.54 -1.44
N LYS A 164 6.85 -27.70 -2.61
CA LYS A 164 7.66 -26.70 -3.36
C LYS A 164 6.98 -25.32 -3.59
N SER A 165 5.82 -25.08 -2.96
CA SER A 165 4.98 -23.88 -3.01
C SER A 165 5.45 -22.73 -2.11
N GLY A 166 6.27 -23.00 -1.09
CA GLY A 166 6.78 -21.92 -0.22
C GLY A 166 7.66 -20.92 -0.99
N LEU A 167 8.55 -21.42 -1.86
CA LEU A 167 9.44 -20.57 -2.65
C LEU A 167 8.67 -19.72 -3.69
N SER A 168 7.59 -20.27 -4.25
CA SER A 168 6.75 -19.50 -5.18
C SER A 168 5.99 -18.42 -4.45
N PHE A 169 5.46 -18.69 -3.26
CA PHE A 169 4.79 -17.68 -2.43
C PHE A 169 5.70 -16.49 -2.08
N TRP A 170 6.92 -16.74 -1.57
CA TRP A 170 7.83 -15.65 -1.19
C TRP A 170 8.21 -14.75 -2.37
N LYS A 171 8.39 -15.34 -3.54
CA LYS A 171 8.67 -14.58 -4.75
C LYS A 171 7.44 -13.77 -5.22
N LYS A 172 6.19 -14.17 -4.88
CA LYS A 172 4.96 -13.35 -5.11
C LYS A 172 4.96 -12.14 -4.20
N ALA A 173 5.18 -12.38 -2.92
CA ALA A 173 5.26 -11.35 -1.90
C ALA A 173 6.32 -10.29 -2.25
N GLU A 174 7.52 -10.75 -2.64
CA GLU A 174 8.61 -9.87 -3.08
C GLU A 174 8.22 -9.00 -4.28
N ASN A 175 7.57 -9.58 -5.30
CA ASN A 175 7.12 -8.83 -6.46
C ASN A 175 6.05 -7.80 -6.12
N LEU A 176 5.11 -8.16 -5.25
CA LEU A 176 4.10 -7.22 -4.75
C LEU A 176 4.76 -6.06 -3.99
N ALA A 177 5.74 -6.37 -3.13
CA ALA A 177 6.49 -5.36 -2.38
C ALA A 177 7.21 -4.36 -3.31
N LYS A 178 7.85 -4.85 -4.38
CA LYS A 178 8.49 -3.99 -5.39
C LYS A 178 7.50 -3.05 -6.09
N ARG A 179 6.27 -3.49 -6.34
CA ARG A 179 5.21 -2.65 -6.95
C ARG A 179 4.65 -1.64 -5.96
N ILE A 180 4.46 -2.03 -4.70
CA ILE A 180 4.11 -1.10 -3.62
C ILE A 180 5.17 -0.01 -3.50
N ALA A 181 6.46 -0.38 -3.50
CA ALA A 181 7.55 0.60 -3.39
C ALA A 181 7.57 1.62 -4.53
N ARG A 182 7.33 1.17 -5.77
CA ARG A 182 7.17 2.07 -6.93
C ARG A 182 6.03 3.04 -6.77
N THR A 183 4.89 2.53 -6.34
CA THR A 183 3.70 3.34 -6.13
C THR A 183 3.97 4.37 -5.03
N TRP A 184 4.62 3.96 -3.95
CA TRP A 184 4.95 4.84 -2.83
C TRP A 184 5.94 5.95 -3.21
N ASP A 185 6.95 5.65 -4.02
CA ASP A 185 7.88 6.67 -4.54
C ASP A 185 7.14 7.73 -5.39
N LYS A 186 6.17 7.30 -6.21
CA LYS A 186 5.31 8.24 -6.97
C LYS A 186 4.45 9.09 -6.05
N ILE A 187 3.80 8.49 -5.05
CA ILE A 187 3.02 9.22 -4.03
C ILE A 187 3.90 10.26 -3.33
N TYR A 188 5.09 9.87 -2.89
CA TYR A 188 6.00 10.76 -2.16
C TYR A 188 6.44 11.95 -3.02
N LYS A 189 6.74 11.73 -4.31
CA LYS A 189 7.08 12.81 -5.25
C LYS A 189 5.94 13.80 -5.41
N ILE A 190 4.70 13.31 -5.58
CA ILE A 190 3.51 14.16 -5.71
C ILE A 190 3.28 14.93 -4.41
N TYR A 191 3.34 14.27 -3.26
CA TYR A 191 3.19 14.91 -1.96
C TYR A 191 4.25 16.01 -1.73
N LYS A 192 5.50 15.74 -2.09
CA LYS A 192 6.58 16.74 -2.01
C LYS A 192 6.29 17.96 -2.88
N GLN A 193 5.86 17.73 -4.13
CA GLN A 193 5.48 18.82 -5.04
C GLN A 193 4.31 19.64 -4.50
N MET A 194 3.28 18.99 -3.93
CA MET A 194 2.16 19.69 -3.30
C MET A 194 2.61 20.57 -2.14
N ARG A 195 3.50 20.05 -1.29
CA ARG A 195 4.01 20.81 -0.15
C ARG A 195 4.84 22.02 -0.60
N GLU A 196 5.68 21.86 -1.63
CA GLU A 196 6.44 22.97 -2.21
C GLU A 196 5.52 24.07 -2.77
N VAL A 197 4.40 23.70 -3.41
CA VAL A 197 3.38 24.65 -3.88
C VAL A 197 2.67 25.33 -2.71
N GLU A 198 2.32 24.58 -1.66
CA GLU A 198 1.69 25.13 -0.45
C GLU A 198 2.61 26.14 0.24
N ASP A 199 3.89 25.82 0.39
CA ASP A 199 4.90 26.70 0.98
C ASP A 199 5.12 27.96 0.12
N ASP A 200 5.16 27.83 -1.23
CA ASP A 200 5.24 28.98 -2.13
C ASP A 200 4.02 29.90 -1.98
N LEU A 201 2.81 29.34 -1.95
CA LEU A 201 1.57 30.09 -1.75
C LEU A 201 1.56 30.82 -0.40
N LYS A 202 1.89 30.14 0.70
CA LYS A 202 2.01 30.76 2.03
C LYS A 202 3.00 31.92 2.01
N SER A 203 4.16 31.74 1.38
CA SER A 203 5.18 32.80 1.30
C SER A 203 4.74 34.03 0.49
N ARG A 204 3.82 33.86 -0.47
CA ARG A 204 3.24 34.96 -1.25
C ARG A 204 2.22 35.74 -0.41
N PHE A 205 1.34 35.03 0.29
CA PHE A 205 0.36 35.68 1.18
C PHE A 205 1.02 36.46 2.33
N GLU A 206 2.07 35.92 2.95
CA GLU A 206 2.83 36.62 4.00
C GLU A 206 3.57 37.89 3.51
N LYS A 207 3.82 38.00 2.20
CA LYS A 207 4.42 39.20 1.59
C LYS A 207 3.37 40.25 1.21
N GLU A 208 2.13 39.86 0.97
CA GLU A 208 1.03 40.78 0.65
C GLU A 208 0.42 41.43 1.91
N GLU A 209 0.61 40.84 3.09
CA GLU A 209 0.19 41.41 4.38
C GLU A 209 1.20 42.39 5.02
N LYS A 210 2.33 42.67 4.37
CA LYS A 210 3.37 43.61 4.84
C LYS A 210 3.47 44.86 3.96
#